data_AF-A0A5C8UI80-F1
#
_entry.id   AF-A0A5C8UI80-F1
#
_cell.length_a   1.000
_cell.length_b   1.000
_cell.length_c   1.000
_cell.angle_alpha   90.00
_cell.angle_beta   90.00
_cell.angle_gamma   90.00
#
_symmetry.space_group_name_H-M   'P 1'
#
loop_
_entity.id
_entity.type
_entity.pdbx_description
1 polymer ?
#
loop_
_entity_poly.entity_id
_entity_poly.type
_entity_poly.pdbx_seq_one_letter_code
_entity_poly.pdbx_strand_id
1 'polypeptide(L)' 'MTDYILSIDQGTTSTRAIIFDHAGSMVSSGQVEHEQIFPQAGWVEHNPKEIWDNTREVIGQALSKANITRHNIK' A
#
# COMPACT_ATOMS: atom_id res chain seq x y z
N MET A 1 4.12 -6.07 22.41
CA MET A 1 5.36 -5.57 21.77
C MET A 1 5.00 -5.19 20.35
N THR A 2 5.29 -3.95 19.96
CA THR A 2 5.11 -3.43 18.59
C THR A 2 6.39 -3.71 17.83
N ASP A 3 6.34 -4.67 16.91
CA ASP A 3 7.52 -5.29 16.30
C ASP A 3 7.71 -4.97 14.82
N TYR A 4 6.77 -4.22 14.23
CA TYR A 4 6.77 -3.96 12.79
C TYR A 4 6.43 -2.51 12.44
N ILE A 5 6.95 -2.07 11.30
CA ILE A 5 6.62 -0.80 10.64
C ILE A 5 5.84 -1.11 9.37
N LEU A 6 4.71 -0.43 9.17
CA LEU A 6 3.99 -0.44 7.90
C LEU A 6 4.32 0.85 7.13
N SER A 7 4.78 0.70 5.89
CA SER A 7 5.01 1.79 4.94
C SER A 7 3.97 1.76 3.83
N ILE A 8 3.50 2.92 3.41
CA ILE A 8 2.65 3.11 2.23
C ILE A 8 3.50 3.76 1.15
N ASP A 9 3.55 3.15 -0.02
CA ASP A 9 4.20 3.68 -1.21
C ASP A 9 3.14 3.91 -2.30
N GLN A 10 2.77 5.16 -2.52
CA GLN A 10 1.84 5.57 -3.56
C GLN A 10 2.67 5.94 -4.79
N GLY A 11 2.75 4.99 -5.73
CA GLY A 11 3.43 5.18 -7.01
C GLY A 11 2.51 5.77 -8.07
N THR A 12 3.04 5.96 -9.27
CA THR A 12 2.28 6.51 -10.39
C THR A 12 1.33 5.51 -11.04
N THR A 13 1.56 4.21 -10.91
CA THR A 13 0.75 3.15 -11.52
C THR A 13 0.12 2.21 -10.50
N SER A 14 0.61 2.21 -9.26
CA SER A 14 0.13 1.31 -8.22
C SER A 14 0.27 1.91 -6.83
N THR A 15 -0.51 1.39 -5.90
CA THR A 15 -0.38 1.64 -4.47
C THR A 15 0.18 0.38 -3.83
N ARG A 16 1.12 0.55 -2.89
CA ARG A 16 1.75 -0.53 -2.14
C ARG A 16 1.68 -0.29 -0.65
N ALA A 17 1.54 -1.37 0.12
CA ALA A 17 1.85 -1.37 1.54
C ALA A 17 2.90 -2.45 1.82
N ILE A 18 3.92 -2.11 2.60
CA ILE A 18 5.04 -3.01 2.92
C ILE A 18 5.23 -3.03 4.43
N ILE A 19 5.33 -4.23 5.00
CA ILE A 19 5.59 -4.43 6.42
C ILE A 19 7.05 -4.83 6.59
N PHE A 20 7.75 -4.11 7.47
CA PHE A 20 9.15 -4.35 7.82
C PHE A 20 9.28 -4.74 9.29
N ASP A 21 10.24 -5.61 9.60
CA ASP A 21 10.68 -5.87 10.97
C ASP A 21 11.68 -4.82 11.47
N HIS A 22 12.08 -4.91 12.75
CA HIS A 22 13.06 -3.99 13.34
C HIS A 22 14.47 -4.07 12.74
N ALA A 23 14.80 -5.15 12.03
CA ALA A 23 16.05 -5.25 11.28
C ALA A 23 15.96 -4.57 9.90
N GLY A 24 14.79 -4.06 9.52
CA GLY A 24 14.53 -3.45 8.22
C GLY A 24 14.24 -4.47 7.12
N SER A 25 14.05 -5.75 7.46
CA SER A 25 13.73 -6.79 6.48
C SER A 25 12.25 -6.73 6.10
N MET A 26 11.95 -6.90 4.82
CA MET A 26 10.57 -6.98 4.34
C MET A 26 9.93 -8.31 4.79
N VAL A 27 8.83 -8.22 5.53
CA VAL A 27 8.05 -9.36 6.03
C VAL A 27 6.92 -9.72 5.07
N SER A 28 6.20 -8.73 4.56
CA SER A 28 5.12 -8.93 3.61
C SER A 28 4.79 -7.64 2.85
N SER A 29 4.02 -7.77 1.77
CA SER A 29 3.51 -6.62 1.01
C SER A 29 2.15 -6.88 0.37
N GLY A 30 1.40 -5.80 0.16
CA GLY A 30 0.23 -5.71 -0.70
C GLY A 30 0.51 -4.71 -1.84
N GLN A 31 -0.05 -4.96 -3.02
CA GLN A 31 0.07 -4.08 -4.18
C GLN A 31 -1.17 -4.19 -5.06
N VAL A 32 -1.69 -3.05 -5.48
CA VAL A 32 -2.81 -2.96 -6.43
C VAL A 32 -2.54 -1.80 -7.40
N GLU A 33 -2.78 -2.04 -8.69
CA GLU A 33 -2.68 -1.02 -9.73
C GLU A 33 -3.89 -0.08 -9.68
N HIS A 34 -3.71 1.18 -10.07
CA HIS A 34 -4.82 2.12 -10.27
C HIS A 34 -4.86 2.60 -11.72
N GLU A 35 -6.06 2.93 -12.16
CA GLU A 35 -6.33 3.43 -13.50
C GLU A 35 -5.54 4.72 -13.78
N GLN A 36 -4.94 4.80 -14.97
CA GLN A 36 -4.41 6.04 -15.51
C GLN A 36 -5.48 6.67 -16.40
N ILE A 37 -5.98 7.85 -16.01
CA ILE A 37 -7.04 8.51 -16.74
C ILE A 37 -6.41 9.50 -17.73
N PHE A 38 -6.67 9.30 -19.02
CA PHE A 38 -6.12 10.10 -20.12
C PHE A 38 -7.24 10.86 -20.86
N PRO A 39 -7.77 11.97 -20.30
CA PRO A 39 -8.90 12.67 -20.90
C PRO A 39 -8.51 13.43 -22.19
N GLN A 40 -7.23 13.86 -22.29
CA GLN A 40 -6.69 14.60 -23.42
C GLN A 40 -5.21 14.25 -23.64
N ALA A 41 -4.69 14.52 -24.85
CA ALA A 41 -3.28 14.30 -25.16
C ALA A 41 -2.37 15.10 -24.20
N GLY A 42 -1.45 14.40 -23.54
CA GLY A 42 -0.52 15.00 -22.57
C GLY A 42 -1.06 15.15 -21.15
N TRP A 43 -2.32 14.78 -20.90
CA TRP A 43 -2.92 14.82 -19.55
C TRP A 43 -2.88 13.43 -18.93
N VAL A 44 -2.54 13.38 -17.64
CA VAL A 44 -2.59 12.17 -16.82
C VAL A 44 -3.24 12.54 -15.50
N GLU A 45 -4.37 11.89 -15.21
CA GLU A 45 -5.13 12.10 -13.99
C GLU A 45 -5.30 10.79 -13.23
N HIS A 46 -5.48 10.88 -11.91
CA HIS A 46 -5.86 9.76 -11.05
C HIS A 46 -7.13 10.08 -10.27
N ASN A 47 -7.91 9.06 -9.96
CA ASN A 47 -9.05 9.20 -9.08
C ASN A 47 -8.59 9.11 -7.60
N PRO A 48 -8.72 10.19 -6.79
CA PRO A 48 -8.28 10.16 -5.39
C PRO A 48 -9.05 9.14 -4.54
N LYS A 49 -10.30 8.82 -4.92
CA LYS A 49 -11.07 7.77 -4.23
C LYS A 49 -10.50 6.38 -4.50
N GLU A 50 -10.09 6.10 -5.73
CA GLU A 50 -9.43 4.85 -6.09
C GLU A 50 -8.09 4.70 -5.35
N ILE A 51 -7.28 5.76 -5.29
CA ILE A 51 -6.04 5.77 -4.51
C ILE A 51 -6.31 5.41 -3.03
N TRP A 52 -7.34 6.01 -2.43
CA TRP A 52 -7.68 5.74 -1.03
C TRP A 52 -8.20 4.32 -0.81
N ASP A 53 -9.10 3.84 -1.68
CA ASP A 53 -9.64 2.49 -1.60
C ASP A 53 -8.52 1.45 -1.79
N ASN A 54 -7.61 1.67 -2.76
CA ASN A 54 -6.43 0.84 -2.97
C ASN A 54 -5.48 0.86 -1.78
N THR A 55 -5.27 2.01 -1.14
CA THR A 55 -4.46 2.12 0.08
C THR A 55 -4.98 1.19 1.19
N ARG A 56 -6.30 1.19 1.40
CA ARG A 56 -6.93 0.33 2.41
C ARG A 56 -6.81 -1.16 2.05
N GLU A 57 -6.99 -1.48 0.77
CA GLU A 57 -6.86 -2.84 0.25
C GLU A 57 -5.44 -3.38 0.47
N VAL A 58 -4.40 -2.65 0.07
CA VAL A 58 -3.02 -3.13 0.19
C VAL A 58 -2.56 -3.25 1.64
N ILE A 59 -3.05 -2.39 2.54
CA ILE A 59 -2.82 -2.55 3.99
C ILE A 59 -3.43 -3.87 4.48
N GLY A 60 -4.67 -4.17 4.08
CA GLY A 60 -5.34 -5.42 4.42
C GLY A 60 -4.57 -6.64 3.91
N GLN A 61 -4.12 -6.60 2.65
CA GLN A 61 -3.31 -7.66 2.04
C GLN A 61 -1.98 -7.88 2.80
N ALA A 62 -1.26 -6.82 3.13
CA ALA A 62 0.01 -6.93 3.83
C ALA A 62 -0.18 -7.52 5.25
N LEU A 63 -1.12 -6.97 6.03
CA LEU A 63 -1.41 -7.47 7.37
C LEU A 63 -1.86 -8.94 7.36
N SER A 64 -2.73 -9.31 6.42
CA SER A 64 -3.22 -10.68 6.27
C SER A 64 -2.10 -11.65 5.90
N LYS A 65 -1.20 -11.27 4.98
CA LYS A 65 -0.07 -12.12 4.57
C LYS A 65 0.96 -12.31 5.69
N ALA A 66 1.20 -11.27 6.49
CA ALA A 66 2.06 -11.35 7.67
C ALA A 66 1.39 -12.06 8.87
N ASN A 67 0.08 -12.35 8.81
CA ASN A 67 -0.71 -12.89 9.92
C ASN A 67 -0.58 -12.02 11.21
N ILE A 68 -0.65 -10.70 11.05
CA ILE A 68 -0.59 -9.74 12.16
C ILE A 68 -1.76 -8.75 12.10
N THR A 69 -1.94 -7.99 13.16
CA THR A 69 -3.01 -6.99 13.28
C THR A 69 -2.44 -5.59 13.42
N ARG A 70 -3.31 -4.57 13.37
CA ARG A 70 -2.92 -3.17 13.63
C ARG A 70 -2.23 -2.96 14.99
N HIS A 71 -2.44 -3.85 15.96
CA HIS A 71 -1.83 -3.76 17.29
C HIS A 71 -0.34 -4.14 17.28
N ASN A 72 0.14 -4.72 16.18
CA ASN A 72 1.55 -5.09 15.98
C ASN A 72 2.35 -4.00 15.25
N ILE A 73 1.66 -3.02 14.66
CA ILE A 73 2.26 -1.90 13.93
C ILE A 73 2.51 -0.74 14.91
N LYS A 74 3.69 -0.13 14.83
CA LYS A 74 4.08 1.04 15.62
C LYS A 74 3.50 2.34 15.06
#